data_AF-A0A812TNR8-F1
#
_entry.id   AF-A0A812TNR8-F1
#
_cell.length_a   1.000
_cell.length_b   1.000
_cell.length_c   1.000
_cell.angle_alpha   90.00
_cell.angle_beta   90.00
_cell.angle_gamma   90.00
#
_symmetry.space_group_name_H-M   'P 1'
#
loop_
_entity.id
_entity.type
_entity.pdbx_description
1 polymer ?
#
loop_
_entity_poly.entity_id
_entity_poly.type
_entity_poly.pdbx_seq_one_letter_code
_entity_poly.pdbx_strand_id
1 'polypeptide(L)'
;NAGCKEVVEWAAGGGKWDSAAGGWYKSMPTITGVSHEQGNLQDFQRLYFCSPPGDSFCGLPPCAGCSNPPCGDCFAGNQLFASHRPGCDGNDKGVGCVPPKTALGYKGQHWPTTVIHGSQEMHIFAIGDWGGMDGSLDPPEGRKTIVAYDWGRRPGPSVFPRSRWNKKHTVQFCDHKQLVECFNTRGQAPCTPECGYVAGVDDQPQLLVANAFKARAALVDPQYILNVGDNFYWGGIEKTCGSPMDQISYPTKHQFDQIFEGVYQGAGLTNKPWFSVLGNHDWGGFKFDNGWDQQISYTWASNRWVMPAPYYKTSVVYADQDFDVDYFFLDSNFIDAMPPEEDPNHNMCSRKNNKPSASCAAADGPESVDACPGWFASLWAEQKPWVTKLMGQSKANWQIVVTHFPLQT
;
A
#
# COMPACT_ATOMS: atom_id res chain seq x y z
N ASN A 1 12.79 -11.97 -22.94
CA ASN A 1 12.01 -10.77 -23.32
C ASN A 1 11.50 -10.76 -24.77
N ALA A 2 11.26 -11.92 -25.41
CA ALA A 2 10.68 -11.91 -26.76
C ALA A 2 9.30 -11.22 -26.80
N GLY A 3 8.49 -11.39 -25.74
CA GLY A 3 7.13 -10.81 -25.65
C GLY A 3 7.04 -9.28 -25.59
N CYS A 4 8.12 -8.57 -25.24
CA CYS A 4 8.15 -7.10 -25.27
C CYS A 4 9.09 -6.53 -26.34
N LYS A 5 9.77 -7.37 -27.11
CA LYS A 5 10.84 -6.94 -28.01
C LYS A 5 10.34 -5.93 -29.05
N GLU A 6 9.27 -6.28 -29.76
CA GLU A 6 8.72 -5.48 -30.86
C GLU A 6 8.25 -4.10 -30.38
N VAL A 7 7.52 -4.06 -29.26
CA VAL A 7 7.04 -2.79 -28.69
C VAL A 7 8.18 -1.92 -28.19
N VAL A 8 9.22 -2.50 -27.59
CA VAL A 8 10.40 -1.77 -27.12
C VAL A 8 11.22 -1.22 -28.28
N GLU A 9 11.42 -2.01 -29.35
CA GLU A 9 12.12 -1.57 -30.57
C GLU A 9 11.37 -0.44 -31.26
N TRP A 10 10.04 -0.53 -31.35
CA TRP A 10 9.21 0.55 -31.89
C TRP A 10 9.26 1.81 -31.01
N ALA A 11 9.13 1.67 -29.69
CA ALA A 11 9.17 2.78 -28.74
C ALA A 11 10.51 3.52 -28.80
N ALA A 12 11.62 2.79 -28.79
CA ALA A 12 12.96 3.37 -28.91
C ALA A 12 13.28 3.96 -30.30
N GLY A 13 12.54 3.52 -31.33
CA GLY A 13 12.65 3.99 -32.71
C GLY A 13 11.70 5.15 -33.00
N GLY A 14 10.63 4.87 -33.75
CA GLY A 14 9.65 5.87 -34.18
C GLY A 14 8.72 6.36 -33.06
N GLY A 15 8.38 5.48 -32.11
CA GLY A 15 7.37 5.76 -31.07
C GLY A 15 7.74 6.93 -30.17
N LYS A 16 9.02 7.09 -29.80
CA LYS A 16 9.49 8.21 -28.98
C LYS A 16 9.38 9.59 -29.63
N TRP A 17 9.14 9.66 -30.94
CA TRP A 17 8.95 10.90 -31.69
C TRP A 17 7.48 11.16 -32.04
N ASP A 18 6.57 10.28 -31.63
CA ASP A 18 5.14 10.53 -31.78
C ASP A 18 4.72 11.75 -30.96
N SER A 19 3.78 12.53 -31.48
CA SER A 19 3.16 13.65 -30.77
C SER A 19 2.60 13.30 -29.39
N ALA A 20 2.20 12.04 -29.16
CA ALA A 20 1.68 11.54 -27.89
C ALA A 20 2.76 10.91 -26.97
N ALA A 21 4.01 10.81 -27.42
CA ALA A 21 5.10 10.14 -26.71
C ALA A 21 5.34 10.69 -25.30
N GLY A 22 5.23 12.00 -25.11
CA GLY A 22 5.38 12.62 -23.79
C GLY A 22 4.34 12.15 -22.76
N GLY A 23 3.14 11.78 -23.22
CA GLY A 23 2.10 11.19 -22.38
C GLY A 23 2.36 9.72 -22.07
N TRP A 24 2.71 8.92 -23.09
CA TRP A 24 2.99 7.48 -22.93
C TRP A 24 4.22 7.20 -22.08
N TYR A 25 5.28 8.00 -22.25
CA TYR A 25 6.58 7.78 -21.62
C TYR A 25 6.86 8.79 -20.49
N LYS A 26 5.81 9.31 -19.85
CA LYS A 26 5.90 10.29 -18.75
C LYS A 26 6.80 9.85 -17.59
N SER A 27 6.87 8.54 -17.33
CA SER A 27 7.66 7.94 -16.25
C SER A 27 9.14 7.68 -16.64
N MET A 28 9.49 7.87 -17.91
CA MET A 28 10.84 7.61 -18.43
C MET A 28 11.94 8.36 -17.67
N PRO A 29 11.82 9.67 -17.38
CA PRO A 29 12.86 10.39 -16.65
C PRO A 29 13.09 9.84 -15.24
N THR A 30 12.01 9.52 -14.52
CA THR A 30 12.11 8.98 -13.16
C THR A 30 12.71 7.58 -13.13
N ILE A 31 12.37 6.73 -14.10
CA ILE A 31 12.82 5.34 -14.14
C ILE A 31 14.25 5.21 -14.67
N THR A 32 14.59 5.97 -15.70
CA THR A 32 15.80 5.78 -16.50
C THR A 32 16.82 6.92 -16.34
N GLY A 33 16.40 8.07 -15.83
CA GLY A 33 17.24 9.27 -15.69
C GLY A 33 17.38 10.08 -16.99
N VAL A 34 16.70 9.69 -18.07
CA VAL A 34 16.71 10.37 -19.36
C VAL A 34 15.28 10.58 -19.88
N SER A 35 15.10 11.58 -20.73
CA SER A 35 13.81 11.80 -21.43
C SER A 35 13.54 10.70 -22.46
N HIS A 36 12.28 10.56 -22.90
CA HIS A 36 11.93 9.60 -23.95
C HIS A 36 12.67 9.88 -25.27
N GLU A 37 12.95 11.15 -25.59
CA GLU A 37 13.70 11.54 -26.79
C GLU A 37 15.16 11.05 -26.75
N GLN A 38 15.79 11.15 -25.57
CA GLN A 38 17.18 10.75 -25.33
C GLN A 38 17.34 9.24 -25.09
N GLY A 39 16.29 8.56 -24.62
CA GLY A 39 16.31 7.16 -24.27
C GLY A 39 16.77 6.25 -25.41
N ASN A 40 17.62 5.28 -25.06
CA ASN A 40 18.06 4.21 -25.95
C ASN A 40 17.20 2.95 -25.78
N LEU A 41 17.45 1.91 -26.59
CA LEU A 41 16.68 0.66 -26.55
C LEU A 41 16.62 0.02 -25.15
N GLN A 42 17.73 0.07 -24.41
CA GLN A 42 17.83 -0.49 -23.07
C GLN A 42 17.02 0.34 -22.06
N ASP A 43 17.03 1.67 -22.17
CA ASP A 43 16.20 2.53 -21.32
C ASP A 43 14.71 2.24 -21.53
N PHE A 44 14.27 2.01 -22.78
CA PHE A 44 12.89 1.60 -23.06
C PHE A 44 12.60 0.20 -22.52
N GLN A 45 13.50 -0.77 -22.66
CA GLN A 45 13.30 -2.09 -22.04
C GLN A 45 13.13 -1.97 -20.51
N ARG A 46 13.91 -1.08 -19.86
CA ARG A 46 13.83 -0.80 -18.42
C ARG A 46 12.50 -0.15 -18.05
N LEU A 47 12.01 0.82 -18.83
CA LEU A 47 10.68 1.40 -18.65
C LEU A 47 9.60 0.30 -18.69
N TYR A 48 9.63 -0.56 -19.71
CA TYR A 48 8.68 -1.65 -19.88
C TYR A 48 8.80 -2.77 -18.83
N PHE A 49 9.90 -2.81 -18.08
CA PHE A 49 10.06 -3.69 -16.92
C PHE A 49 9.48 -3.06 -15.64
N CYS A 50 9.71 -1.76 -15.43
CA CYS A 50 9.38 -1.06 -14.18
C CYS A 50 7.94 -0.51 -14.12
N SER A 51 7.48 0.11 -15.21
CA SER A 51 6.14 0.69 -15.35
C SER A 51 5.80 0.78 -16.84
N PRO A 52 5.34 -0.33 -17.45
CA PRO A 52 5.13 -0.44 -18.88
C PRO A 52 4.00 0.43 -19.41
N PRO A 53 4.22 1.26 -20.44
CA PRO A 53 3.14 1.96 -21.13
C PRO A 53 2.22 0.96 -21.85
N GLY A 54 0.94 0.95 -21.48
CA GLY A 54 -0.07 0.06 -22.08
C GLY A 54 0.03 -1.39 -21.60
N ASP A 55 -0.44 -2.33 -22.42
CA ASP A 55 -0.63 -3.73 -21.99
C ASP A 55 0.61 -4.64 -22.20
N SER A 56 1.66 -4.13 -22.83
CA SER A 56 2.87 -4.90 -23.12
C SER A 56 3.95 -4.64 -22.07
N PHE A 57 4.62 -5.68 -21.55
CA PHE A 57 5.61 -5.54 -20.49
C PHE A 57 6.80 -6.48 -20.67
N CYS A 58 7.96 -6.10 -20.15
CA CYS A 58 9.15 -6.93 -20.12
C CYS A 58 9.23 -7.71 -18.80
N GLY A 59 9.47 -9.02 -18.88
CA GLY A 59 9.65 -9.86 -17.69
C GLY A 59 11.02 -9.70 -17.03
N LEU A 60 12.02 -9.14 -17.73
CA LEU A 60 13.36 -8.90 -17.20
C LEU A 60 13.86 -7.50 -17.59
N PRO A 61 14.67 -6.84 -16.74
CA PRO A 61 15.32 -5.60 -17.11
C PRO A 61 16.42 -5.82 -18.17
N PRO A 62 16.93 -4.76 -18.82
CA PRO A 62 18.13 -4.85 -19.65
C PRO A 62 19.36 -5.27 -18.84
N CYS A 63 20.20 -6.14 -19.41
CA CYS A 63 21.40 -6.62 -18.73
C CYS A 63 22.48 -5.53 -18.59
N ALA A 64 22.66 -4.69 -19.61
CA ALA A 64 23.65 -3.61 -19.68
C ALA A 64 23.25 -2.62 -20.79
N GLY A 65 23.96 -1.50 -20.93
CA GLY A 65 23.81 -0.55 -22.04
C GLY A 65 22.72 0.51 -21.88
N CYS A 66 22.03 0.53 -20.74
CA CYS A 66 21.16 1.65 -20.37
C CYS A 66 21.99 2.92 -20.10
N SER A 67 21.34 4.08 -20.20
CA SER A 67 21.99 5.38 -20.01
C SER A 67 22.53 5.58 -18.59
N ASN A 68 21.80 5.09 -17.58
CA ASN A 68 22.17 5.23 -16.17
C ASN A 68 22.20 3.86 -15.47
N PRO A 69 23.36 3.19 -15.38
CA PRO A 69 23.49 1.91 -14.67
C PRO A 69 23.40 2.07 -13.13
N PRO A 70 23.04 1.01 -12.39
CA PRO A 70 22.72 -0.34 -12.86
C PRO A 70 21.43 -0.44 -13.69
N CYS A 71 21.45 -1.25 -14.75
CA CYS A 71 20.32 -1.32 -15.68
C CYS A 71 19.14 -2.17 -15.16
N GLY A 72 19.37 -2.90 -14.06
CA GLY A 72 18.39 -3.74 -13.39
C GLY A 72 17.40 -2.98 -12.52
N ASP A 73 17.62 -1.68 -12.27
CA ASP A 73 16.83 -0.92 -11.33
C ASP A 73 15.76 -0.02 -11.98
N CYS A 74 14.91 0.59 -11.16
CA CYS A 74 13.79 1.42 -11.62
C CYS A 74 13.86 2.90 -11.23
N PHE A 75 15.05 3.39 -10.86
CA PHE A 75 15.30 4.74 -10.35
C PHE A 75 16.62 5.35 -10.87
N ALA A 76 17.01 5.02 -12.10
CA ALA A 76 18.23 5.54 -12.75
C ALA A 76 19.52 5.36 -11.93
N GLY A 77 19.68 4.24 -11.23
CA GLY A 77 20.83 3.99 -10.36
C GLY A 77 20.64 4.48 -8.93
N ASN A 78 19.57 5.24 -8.65
CA ASN A 78 19.17 5.64 -7.31
C ASN A 78 18.26 4.58 -6.68
N GLN A 79 18.67 3.31 -6.72
CA GLN A 79 17.89 2.26 -6.09
C GLN A 79 17.58 2.61 -4.64
N LEU A 80 16.30 2.52 -4.30
CA LEU A 80 15.83 2.66 -2.93
C LEU A 80 16.10 1.34 -2.20
N PHE A 81 17.38 1.14 -1.88
CA PHE A 81 17.82 0.16 -0.92
C PHE A 81 17.87 0.80 0.46
N ALA A 82 17.21 0.18 1.43
CA ALA A 82 17.32 0.58 2.82
C ALA A 82 17.94 -0.56 3.60
N SER A 83 19.28 -0.63 3.64
CA SER A 83 19.96 -1.51 4.61
C SER A 83 19.76 -1.02 6.04
N HIS A 84 19.50 0.29 6.20
CA HIS A 84 19.23 0.95 7.47
C HIS A 84 18.10 1.97 7.31
N ARG A 85 17.20 2.05 8.30
CA ARG A 85 16.12 3.05 8.35
C ARG A 85 16.69 4.48 8.43
N PRO A 86 16.09 5.47 7.75
CA PRO A 86 16.50 6.86 7.87
C PRO A 86 16.60 7.31 9.34
N GLY A 87 17.76 7.85 9.72
CA GLY A 87 18.05 8.32 11.08
C GLY A 87 18.77 7.32 11.98
N CYS A 88 18.98 6.07 11.54
CA CYS A 88 19.75 5.07 12.29
C CYS A 88 21.26 5.19 12.06
N ASP A 89 22.04 4.83 13.09
CA ASP A 89 23.50 4.63 12.97
C ASP A 89 23.79 3.34 12.16
N GLY A 90 24.87 3.30 11.38
CA GLY A 90 25.25 2.12 10.59
C GLY A 90 25.64 0.90 11.42
N ASN A 91 25.91 1.08 12.72
CA ASN A 91 26.14 0.00 13.67
C ASN A 91 24.86 -0.52 14.33
N ASP A 92 23.72 0.16 14.15
CA ASP A 92 22.45 -0.32 14.68
C ASP A 92 22.04 -1.61 13.95
N LYS A 93 21.61 -2.60 14.73
CA LYS A 93 21.14 -3.91 14.27
C LYS A 93 19.76 -4.26 14.83
N GLY A 94 19.12 -3.31 15.51
CA GLY A 94 17.80 -3.48 16.09
C GLY A 94 16.71 -3.53 15.01
N VAL A 95 15.57 -4.08 15.41
CA VAL A 95 14.34 -4.17 14.59
C VAL A 95 13.91 -2.81 14.02
N GLY A 96 14.18 -1.73 14.77
CA GLY A 96 13.91 -0.35 14.37
C GLY A 96 14.72 0.14 13.17
N CYS A 97 15.87 -0.47 12.93
CA CYS A 97 16.88 0.08 12.04
C CYS A 97 17.24 -0.82 10.88
N VAL A 98 17.21 -2.15 11.01
CA VAL A 98 17.59 -3.06 9.93
C VAL A 98 16.36 -3.85 9.49
N PRO A 99 16.09 -4.00 8.17
CA PRO A 99 15.01 -4.84 7.68
C PRO A 99 15.24 -6.33 7.99
N PRO A 100 14.17 -7.11 8.21
CA PRO A 100 14.27 -8.55 8.40
C PRO A 100 14.67 -9.22 7.07
N LYS A 101 15.12 -10.47 7.13
CA LYS A 101 15.40 -11.25 5.91
C LYS A 101 14.14 -11.54 5.08
N THR A 102 13.00 -11.67 5.74
CA THR A 102 11.70 -11.99 5.13
C THR A 102 10.61 -11.14 5.78
N ALA A 103 9.47 -10.98 5.10
CA ALA A 103 8.39 -10.11 5.56
C ALA A 103 7.78 -10.54 6.92
N LEU A 104 7.91 -11.83 7.28
CA LEU A 104 7.48 -12.35 8.58
C LEU A 104 8.59 -12.39 9.64
N GLY A 105 9.83 -12.00 9.31
CA GLY A 105 10.98 -12.19 10.19
C GLY A 105 10.92 -11.47 11.53
N TYR A 106 10.08 -10.43 11.65
CA TYR A 106 9.85 -9.69 12.90
C TYR A 106 8.46 -9.88 13.50
N LYS A 107 7.70 -10.89 13.07
CA LYS A 107 6.38 -11.17 13.61
C LYS A 107 6.42 -11.34 15.14
N GLY A 108 5.52 -10.64 15.83
CA GLY A 108 5.39 -10.67 17.29
C GLY A 108 6.53 -10.01 18.08
N GLN A 109 7.48 -9.34 17.42
CA GLN A 109 8.57 -8.62 18.08
C GLN A 109 8.09 -7.31 18.71
N HIS A 110 8.91 -6.76 19.61
CA HIS A 110 8.71 -5.42 20.18
C HIS A 110 9.42 -4.38 19.32
N TRP A 111 8.66 -3.50 18.67
CA TRP A 111 9.16 -2.32 17.99
C TRP A 111 9.62 -1.27 19.02
N PRO A 112 10.75 -0.55 18.81
CA PRO A 112 11.35 0.30 19.83
C PRO A 112 10.37 1.22 20.54
N THR A 113 10.51 1.30 21.86
CA THR A 113 9.68 2.15 22.71
C THR A 113 9.79 3.61 22.28
N THR A 114 8.65 4.26 22.11
CA THR A 114 8.61 5.71 21.92
C THR A 114 8.50 6.39 23.27
N VAL A 115 9.38 7.36 23.55
CA VAL A 115 9.31 8.17 24.77
C VAL A 115 8.85 9.57 24.38
N ILE A 116 7.77 10.02 25.00
CA ILE A 116 7.17 11.34 24.80
C ILE A 116 7.38 12.15 26.07
N HIS A 117 7.85 13.38 25.89
CA HIS A 117 8.05 14.36 26.95
C HIS A 117 7.01 15.48 26.83
N GLY A 118 6.71 16.13 27.96
CA GLY A 118 5.76 17.23 28.08
C GLY A 118 4.58 16.90 28.99
N SER A 119 4.10 17.93 29.69
CA SER A 119 2.97 17.86 30.64
C SER A 119 1.66 18.38 30.06
N GLN A 120 1.64 18.81 28.80
CA GLN A 120 0.43 19.26 28.11
C GLN A 120 -0.50 18.09 27.76
N GLU A 121 -1.76 18.40 27.46
CA GLU A 121 -2.71 17.43 26.89
C GLU A 121 -2.15 16.82 25.59
N MET A 122 -2.13 15.49 25.53
CA MET A 122 -1.56 14.73 24.42
C MET A 122 -2.68 14.17 23.54
N HIS A 123 -2.47 14.19 22.24
CA HIS A 123 -3.43 13.69 21.26
C HIS A 123 -2.87 12.49 20.49
N ILE A 124 -3.71 11.51 20.23
CA ILE A 124 -3.44 10.38 19.36
C ILE A 124 -4.51 10.37 18.29
N PHE A 125 -4.12 10.26 17.03
CA PHE A 125 -5.09 10.13 15.94
C PHE A 125 -5.19 8.67 15.51
N ALA A 126 -6.37 8.28 15.04
CA ALA A 126 -6.60 6.99 14.43
C ALA A 126 -7.23 7.18 13.04
N ILE A 127 -6.86 6.32 12.09
CA ILE A 127 -7.35 6.35 10.73
C ILE A 127 -7.37 4.92 10.15
N GLY A 128 -8.36 4.60 9.33
CA GLY A 128 -8.56 3.32 8.65
C GLY A 128 -9.38 3.54 7.39
N ASP A 129 -9.35 2.58 6.47
CA ASP A 129 -10.13 2.62 5.21
C ASP A 129 -9.91 3.94 4.44
N TRP A 130 -8.66 4.42 4.46
CA TRP A 130 -8.30 5.77 4.00
C TRP A 130 -7.54 5.77 2.69
N GLY A 131 -7.04 4.63 2.24
CA GLY A 131 -6.27 4.52 1.01
C GLY A 131 -7.02 5.03 -0.22
N GLY A 132 -6.27 5.53 -1.19
CA GLY A 132 -6.75 5.75 -2.55
C GLY A 132 -6.21 4.66 -3.49
N MET A 133 -6.78 4.60 -4.69
CA MET A 133 -6.19 3.87 -5.82
C MET A 133 -5.27 4.81 -6.59
N ASP A 134 -4.16 4.30 -7.13
CA ASP A 134 -3.29 5.09 -8.01
C ASP A 134 -3.60 4.81 -9.49
N GLY A 135 -4.52 5.58 -10.05
CA GLY A 135 -4.88 5.43 -11.45
C GLY A 135 -3.80 5.93 -12.43
N SER A 136 -2.73 6.56 -11.94
CA SER A 136 -1.67 7.11 -12.77
C SER A 136 -0.52 6.13 -13.03
N LEU A 137 -0.43 5.08 -12.20
CA LEU A 137 0.54 4.01 -12.33
C LEU A 137 0.13 3.06 -13.46
N ASP A 138 1.09 2.76 -14.34
CA ASP A 138 0.98 1.62 -15.24
C ASP A 138 1.69 0.43 -14.58
N PRO A 139 0.94 -0.56 -14.05
CA PRO A 139 1.52 -1.58 -13.20
C PRO A 139 2.31 -2.61 -14.02
N PRO A 140 3.44 -3.11 -13.49
CA PRO A 140 4.27 -4.09 -14.19
C PRO A 140 3.63 -5.50 -14.18
N GLU A 141 4.37 -6.49 -14.70
CA GLU A 141 4.04 -7.93 -14.56
C GLU A 141 2.72 -8.35 -15.25
N GLY A 142 2.28 -7.58 -16.25
CA GLY A 142 1.04 -7.84 -16.99
C GLY A 142 -0.22 -7.64 -16.14
N ARG A 143 -0.12 -6.82 -15.09
CA ARG A 143 -1.25 -6.45 -14.24
C ARG A 143 -2.06 -5.37 -14.95
N LYS A 144 -3.36 -5.33 -14.69
CA LYS A 144 -4.25 -4.29 -15.21
C LYS A 144 -4.21 -3.09 -14.27
N THR A 145 -4.24 -1.88 -14.81
CA THR A 145 -4.46 -0.66 -14.02
C THR A 145 -5.72 -0.81 -13.17
N ILE A 146 -5.63 -0.49 -11.88
CA ILE A 146 -6.78 -0.52 -10.98
C ILE A 146 -7.42 0.88 -10.95
N VAL A 147 -8.41 1.09 -11.82
CA VAL A 147 -9.29 2.27 -11.81
C VAL A 147 -10.74 1.82 -11.73
N ALA A 148 -11.55 2.52 -10.94
CA ALA A 148 -12.98 2.21 -10.83
C ALA A 148 -13.83 2.86 -11.93
N TYR A 149 -13.34 3.93 -12.59
CA TYR A 149 -14.08 4.72 -13.58
C TYR A 149 -13.13 5.31 -14.63
N ASP A 150 -13.67 5.64 -15.82
CA ASP A 150 -12.90 5.92 -17.04
C ASP A 150 -11.96 7.13 -16.91
N TRP A 151 -12.33 8.10 -16.07
CA TRP A 151 -11.56 9.32 -15.82
C TRP A 151 -10.67 9.23 -14.57
N GLY A 152 -10.50 8.04 -13.99
CA GLY A 152 -9.68 7.77 -12.81
C GLY A 152 -8.18 7.73 -13.07
N ARG A 153 -7.75 7.74 -14.34
CA ARG A 153 -6.34 7.79 -14.74
C ARG A 153 -5.73 9.18 -14.56
N ARG A 154 -5.63 9.64 -13.31
CA ARG A 154 -5.03 10.94 -12.94
C ARG A 154 -3.99 10.74 -11.83
N PRO A 155 -2.95 11.58 -11.77
CA PRO A 155 -2.05 11.62 -10.61
C PRO A 155 -2.80 11.85 -9.31
N GLY A 156 -2.30 11.28 -8.23
CA GLY A 156 -2.92 11.31 -6.91
C GLY A 156 -4.00 10.24 -6.71
N PRO A 157 -4.73 10.33 -5.60
CA PRO A 157 -5.70 9.31 -5.24
C PRO A 157 -6.95 9.36 -6.09
N SER A 158 -7.20 8.26 -6.79
CA SER A 158 -8.51 7.92 -7.34
C SER A 158 -9.31 7.09 -6.32
N VAL A 159 -10.60 6.89 -6.60
CA VAL A 159 -11.57 6.51 -5.56
C VAL A 159 -12.16 5.15 -5.83
N PHE A 160 -12.43 4.41 -4.76
CA PHE A 160 -13.19 3.18 -4.83
C PHE A 160 -14.61 3.42 -4.28
N PRO A 161 -15.60 3.75 -5.14
CA PRO A 161 -16.91 4.08 -4.65
C PRO A 161 -17.67 2.79 -4.31
N ARG A 162 -18.12 2.67 -3.06
CA ARG A 162 -18.87 1.51 -2.57
C ARG A 162 -20.29 1.85 -2.13
N SER A 163 -20.47 2.96 -1.43
CA SER A 163 -21.76 3.35 -0.85
C SER A 163 -21.91 4.87 -0.71
N ARG A 164 -23.11 5.32 -0.34
CA ARG A 164 -23.44 6.73 -0.09
C ARG A 164 -23.41 7.07 1.38
N TRP A 165 -22.67 8.11 1.75
CA TRP A 165 -22.58 8.57 3.14
C TRP A 165 -23.88 9.20 3.66
N ASN A 166 -24.65 9.86 2.80
CA ASN A 166 -25.86 10.61 3.17
C ASN A 166 -27.14 9.76 3.19
N LYS A 167 -27.02 8.43 3.06
CA LYS A 167 -28.15 7.48 3.07
C LYS A 167 -27.88 6.42 4.14
N LYS A 168 -28.94 5.90 4.76
CA LYS A 168 -28.81 4.82 5.76
C LYS A 168 -28.22 3.57 5.11
N HIS A 169 -27.12 3.03 5.66
CA HIS A 169 -26.43 1.84 5.15
C HIS A 169 -27.13 0.50 5.44
N THR A 170 -28.39 0.54 5.90
CA THR A 170 -29.16 -0.65 6.28
C THR A 170 -29.84 -1.34 5.09
N VAL A 171 -29.82 -0.73 3.90
CA VAL A 171 -30.33 -1.30 2.66
C VAL A 171 -29.33 -0.97 1.54
N GLN A 172 -28.93 -1.98 0.76
CA GLN A 172 -28.13 -1.75 -0.43
C GLN A 172 -29.00 -1.11 -1.51
N PHE A 173 -28.86 0.20 -1.71
CA PHE A 173 -29.61 0.95 -2.72
C PHE A 173 -29.04 0.77 -4.13
N CYS A 174 -27.72 0.63 -4.22
CA CYS A 174 -26.99 0.47 -5.47
C CYS A 174 -25.87 -0.54 -5.27
N ASP A 175 -25.63 -1.37 -6.28
CA ASP A 175 -24.40 -2.13 -6.33
C ASP A 175 -23.22 -1.28 -6.82
N HIS A 176 -22.02 -1.84 -6.72
CA HIS A 176 -20.80 -1.17 -7.17
C HIS A 176 -20.84 -0.79 -8.66
N LYS A 177 -21.46 -1.59 -9.53
CA LYS A 177 -21.53 -1.29 -10.97
C LYS A 177 -22.41 -0.07 -11.24
N GLN A 178 -23.58 0.00 -10.59
CA GLN A 178 -24.48 1.14 -10.70
C GLN A 178 -23.82 2.41 -10.16
N LEU A 179 -23.04 2.29 -9.09
CA LEU A 179 -22.28 3.41 -8.56
C LEU A 179 -21.19 3.86 -9.54
N VAL A 180 -20.41 2.93 -10.10
CA VAL A 180 -19.41 3.22 -11.15
C VAL A 180 -20.05 3.88 -12.38
N GLU A 181 -21.25 3.44 -12.80
CA GLU A 181 -21.97 4.05 -13.91
C GLU A 181 -22.26 5.53 -13.65
N CYS A 182 -22.74 5.86 -12.45
CA CYS A 182 -22.95 7.24 -12.05
C CYS A 182 -21.67 8.06 -11.99
N PHE A 183 -20.55 7.47 -11.62
CA PHE A 183 -19.24 8.12 -11.68
C PHE A 183 -18.84 8.44 -13.11
N ASN A 184 -18.99 7.47 -14.03
CA ASN A 184 -18.65 7.64 -15.44
C ASN A 184 -19.51 8.73 -16.11
N THR A 185 -20.79 8.81 -15.78
CA THR A 185 -21.69 9.83 -16.36
C THR A 185 -21.74 11.14 -15.58
N ARG A 186 -20.99 11.25 -14.47
CA ARG A 186 -21.07 12.39 -13.53
C ARG A 186 -22.50 12.68 -13.10
N GLY A 187 -23.27 11.62 -12.84
CA GLY A 187 -24.66 11.70 -12.38
C GLY A 187 -25.69 11.92 -13.48
N GLN A 188 -25.28 12.03 -14.74
CA GLN A 188 -26.21 12.11 -15.87
C GLN A 188 -26.76 10.72 -16.22
N ALA A 189 -27.87 10.67 -16.96
CA ALA A 189 -28.42 9.40 -17.45
C ALA A 189 -27.32 8.56 -18.16
N PRO A 190 -27.23 7.24 -17.89
CA PRO A 190 -28.23 6.38 -17.24
C PRO A 190 -28.08 6.23 -15.72
N CYS A 191 -27.29 7.09 -15.05
CA CYS A 191 -27.14 7.07 -13.59
C CYS A 191 -28.48 7.01 -12.84
N THR A 192 -28.65 5.96 -12.04
CA THR A 192 -29.78 5.81 -11.13
C THR A 192 -29.77 6.93 -10.07
N PRO A 193 -30.86 7.71 -9.91
CA PRO A 193 -30.90 8.85 -9.00
C PRO A 193 -30.54 8.52 -7.54
N GLU A 194 -30.88 7.32 -7.07
CA GLU A 194 -30.58 6.84 -5.72
C GLU A 194 -29.08 6.61 -5.50
N CYS A 195 -28.34 6.31 -6.55
CA CYS A 195 -26.88 6.25 -6.54
C CYS A 195 -26.32 7.67 -6.71
N GLY A 196 -26.71 8.38 -7.76
CA GLY A 196 -26.30 9.77 -8.05
C GLY A 196 -24.78 9.95 -8.21
N TYR A 197 -24.34 11.20 -8.33
CA TYR A 197 -22.93 11.62 -8.27
C TYR A 197 -22.84 13.00 -7.61
N VAL A 198 -21.85 13.21 -6.75
CA VAL A 198 -21.61 14.49 -6.05
C VAL A 198 -20.18 14.95 -6.33
N ALA A 199 -20.04 15.89 -7.26
CA ALA A 199 -18.75 16.51 -7.58
C ALA A 199 -18.10 17.14 -6.34
N GLY A 200 -16.79 16.96 -6.19
CA GLY A 200 -16.00 17.38 -5.04
C GLY A 200 -16.04 16.44 -3.84
N VAL A 201 -17.02 15.52 -3.77
CA VAL A 201 -17.12 14.51 -2.71
C VAL A 201 -16.70 13.14 -3.23
N ASP A 202 -17.33 12.75 -4.33
CA ASP A 202 -17.16 11.43 -4.91
C ASP A 202 -15.82 11.26 -5.60
N ASP A 203 -15.28 12.30 -6.21
CA ASP A 203 -14.00 12.29 -6.91
C ASP A 203 -12.80 12.61 -6.01
N GLN A 204 -13.02 12.94 -4.74
CA GLN A 204 -11.98 13.39 -3.80
C GLN A 204 -12.08 12.86 -2.34
N PRO A 205 -12.67 11.69 -2.04
CA PRO A 205 -12.93 11.23 -0.67
C PRO A 205 -11.66 11.14 0.18
N GLN A 206 -10.56 10.60 -0.34
CA GLN A 206 -9.30 10.58 0.42
C GLN A 206 -8.82 12.00 0.73
N LEU A 207 -8.85 12.91 -0.26
CA LEU A 207 -8.41 14.29 -0.05
C LEU A 207 -9.30 15.02 0.96
N LEU A 208 -10.60 14.76 0.97
CA LEU A 208 -11.53 15.32 1.95
C LEU A 208 -11.22 14.83 3.38
N VAL A 209 -11.00 13.52 3.55
CA VAL A 209 -10.57 12.94 4.84
C VAL A 209 -9.23 13.54 5.27
N ALA A 210 -8.26 13.59 4.36
CA ALA A 210 -6.94 14.16 4.62
C ALA A 210 -7.00 15.64 5.00
N ASN A 211 -7.86 16.44 4.36
CA ASN A 211 -8.05 17.85 4.69
C ASN A 211 -8.60 18.03 6.10
N ALA A 212 -9.60 17.26 6.50
CA ALA A 212 -10.13 17.28 7.86
C ALA A 212 -9.08 16.83 8.89
N PHE A 213 -8.36 15.74 8.57
CA PHE A 213 -7.30 15.19 9.41
C PHE A 213 -6.17 16.21 9.61
N LYS A 214 -5.71 16.87 8.54
CA LYS A 214 -4.68 17.93 8.57
C LYS A 214 -5.14 19.15 9.34
N ALA A 215 -6.36 19.62 9.13
CA ALA A 215 -6.90 20.76 9.84
C ALA A 215 -6.93 20.50 11.35
N ARG A 216 -7.34 19.29 11.77
CA ARG A 216 -7.34 18.92 13.19
C ARG A 216 -5.91 18.75 13.72
N ALA A 217 -5.01 18.10 12.98
CA ALA A 217 -3.62 17.90 13.37
C ALA A 217 -2.89 19.22 13.61
N ALA A 218 -3.11 20.22 12.76
CA ALA A 218 -2.51 21.54 12.90
C ALA A 218 -2.94 22.28 14.18
N LEU A 219 -4.09 21.93 14.75
CA LEU A 219 -4.60 22.55 15.98
C LEU A 219 -4.11 21.87 17.26
N VAL A 220 -3.91 20.54 17.21
CA VAL A 220 -3.72 19.74 18.43
C VAL A 220 -2.43 18.93 18.47
N ASP A 221 -1.65 18.94 17.39
CA ASP A 221 -0.35 18.28 17.24
C ASP A 221 -0.31 16.85 17.82
N PRO A 222 -0.93 15.86 17.15
CA PRO A 222 -0.91 14.49 17.64
C PRO A 222 0.51 13.96 17.78
N GLN A 223 0.71 13.07 18.75
CA GLN A 223 2.02 12.49 19.01
C GLN A 223 2.36 11.39 18.01
N TYR A 224 1.37 10.65 17.55
CA TYR A 224 1.46 9.61 16.53
C TYR A 224 0.07 9.27 15.98
N ILE A 225 0.08 8.47 14.92
CA ILE A 225 -1.10 7.99 14.22
C ILE A 225 -1.17 6.47 14.40
N LEU A 226 -2.35 5.98 14.80
CA LEU A 226 -2.73 4.58 14.74
C LEU A 226 -3.45 4.34 13.40
N ASN A 227 -2.80 3.59 12.52
CA ASN A 227 -3.32 3.27 11.20
C ASN A 227 -3.86 1.84 11.20
N VAL A 228 -5.18 1.70 11.05
CA VAL A 228 -5.90 0.42 11.23
C VAL A 228 -6.08 -0.36 9.93
N GLY A 229 -5.32 -0.06 8.88
CA GLY A 229 -5.29 -0.83 7.64
C GLY A 229 -6.21 -0.29 6.55
N ASP A 230 -6.20 -1.00 5.43
CA ASP A 230 -6.73 -0.56 4.14
C ASP A 230 -6.05 0.73 3.65
N ASN A 231 -4.73 0.63 3.60
CA ASN A 231 -3.80 1.72 3.32
C ASN A 231 -3.76 2.09 1.84
N PHE A 232 -3.89 1.08 0.96
CA PHE A 232 -3.90 1.26 -0.49
C PHE A 232 -5.01 0.44 -1.13
N TYR A 233 -6.03 1.13 -1.63
CA TYR A 233 -7.10 0.47 -2.37
C TYR A 233 -6.70 0.26 -3.83
N TRP A 234 -7.31 -0.67 -4.55
CA TRP A 234 -8.23 -1.71 -4.04
C TRP A 234 -7.48 -2.99 -3.64
N GLY A 235 -6.21 -3.11 -4.00
CA GLY A 235 -5.43 -4.33 -3.80
C GLY A 235 -4.02 -4.06 -3.28
N GLY A 236 -3.79 -3.06 -2.45
CA GLY A 236 -2.47 -2.84 -1.90
C GLY A 236 -1.49 -2.30 -2.95
N ILE A 237 -0.25 -2.76 -2.90
CA ILE A 237 0.78 -2.37 -3.86
C ILE A 237 0.62 -3.18 -5.16
N GLU A 238 0.59 -2.48 -6.31
CA GLU A 238 0.29 -3.04 -7.63
C GLU A 238 1.45 -3.81 -8.28
N LYS A 239 1.91 -4.84 -7.58
CA LYS A 239 2.91 -5.81 -8.03
C LYS A 239 2.71 -7.14 -7.32
N THR A 240 3.47 -8.14 -7.71
CA THR A 240 3.50 -9.43 -7.02
C THR A 240 4.35 -9.35 -5.75
N CYS A 241 3.89 -9.98 -4.68
CA CYS A 241 4.65 -10.19 -3.45
C CYS A 241 5.98 -10.94 -3.69
N GLY A 242 6.91 -10.85 -2.74
CA GLY A 242 8.17 -11.61 -2.77
C GLY A 242 9.39 -10.77 -3.11
N SER A 243 9.31 -9.46 -2.90
CA SER A 243 10.47 -8.59 -3.09
C SER A 243 11.37 -8.59 -1.87
N PRO A 244 12.69 -8.44 -2.04
CA PRO A 244 13.60 -8.35 -0.91
C PRO A 244 13.18 -7.23 0.06
N MET A 245 13.26 -7.50 1.36
CA MET A 245 12.83 -6.56 2.41
C MET A 245 13.70 -5.31 2.52
N ASP A 246 14.91 -5.34 1.96
CA ASP A 246 15.83 -4.20 1.88
C ASP A 246 15.64 -3.37 0.60
N GLN A 247 14.64 -3.69 -0.23
CA GLN A 247 14.38 -3.07 -1.53
C GLN A 247 12.96 -2.52 -1.63
N ILE A 248 12.86 -1.28 -2.11
CA ILE A 248 11.60 -0.67 -2.49
C ILE A 248 11.48 -0.66 -4.01
N SER A 249 10.40 -1.24 -4.51
CA SER A 249 10.11 -1.23 -5.94
C SER A 249 9.48 0.07 -6.42
N TYR A 250 9.48 0.28 -7.74
CA TYR A 250 8.87 1.46 -8.34
C TYR A 250 7.37 1.60 -8.04
N PRO A 251 6.52 0.56 -8.22
CA PRO A 251 5.10 0.64 -7.81
C PRO A 251 4.93 1.06 -6.35
N THR A 252 5.74 0.51 -5.44
CA THR A 252 5.73 0.88 -4.01
C THR A 252 6.02 2.36 -3.83
N LYS A 253 7.17 2.85 -4.31
CA LYS A 253 7.55 4.26 -4.12
C LYS A 253 6.51 5.20 -4.71
N HIS A 254 6.06 4.91 -5.93
CA HIS A 254 5.09 5.71 -6.65
C HIS A 254 3.75 5.79 -5.90
N GLN A 255 3.18 4.65 -5.49
CA GLN A 255 1.93 4.64 -4.71
C GLN A 255 2.08 5.31 -3.34
N PHE A 256 3.17 5.06 -2.60
CA PHE A 256 3.41 5.75 -1.33
C PHE A 256 3.52 7.27 -1.53
N ASP A 257 4.17 7.75 -2.59
CA ASP A 257 4.24 9.19 -2.88
C ASP A 257 2.86 9.78 -3.20
N GLN A 258 2.06 9.10 -4.03
CA GLN A 258 0.77 9.61 -4.49
C GLN A 258 -0.34 9.51 -3.45
N ILE A 259 -0.34 8.47 -2.62
CA ILE A 259 -1.44 8.12 -1.72
C ILE A 259 -1.14 8.47 -0.26
N PHE A 260 0.13 8.47 0.14
CA PHE A 260 0.53 8.68 1.54
C PHE A 260 1.37 9.94 1.76
N GLU A 261 2.57 10.03 1.16
CA GLU A 261 3.52 11.12 1.42
C GLU A 261 3.02 12.46 0.88
N GLY A 262 2.47 12.49 -0.33
CA GLY A 262 1.91 13.71 -0.93
C GLY A 262 0.62 14.19 -0.26
N VAL A 263 -0.12 13.29 0.39
CA VAL A 263 -1.45 13.55 0.94
C VAL A 263 -1.39 13.92 2.44
N TYR A 264 -0.76 13.07 3.25
CA TYR A 264 -0.77 13.14 4.71
C TYR A 264 0.50 13.80 5.27
N GLN A 265 0.72 15.05 4.87
CA GLN A 265 1.80 15.91 5.34
C GLN A 265 1.27 17.27 5.84
N GLY A 266 2.07 17.97 6.64
CA GLY A 266 1.78 19.32 7.11
C GLY A 266 1.99 19.47 8.62
N ALA A 267 1.60 20.64 9.15
CA ALA A 267 1.65 20.89 10.59
C ALA A 267 0.89 19.81 11.37
N GLY A 268 1.54 19.24 12.38
CA GLY A 268 0.99 18.14 13.19
C GLY A 268 1.04 16.75 12.57
N LEU A 269 1.51 16.58 11.32
CA LEU A 269 1.61 15.27 10.66
C LEU A 269 3.02 14.95 10.12
N THR A 270 3.74 15.96 9.64
CA THR A 270 5.12 15.76 9.15
C THR A 270 5.98 15.18 10.27
N ASN A 271 6.70 14.10 9.96
CA ASN A 271 7.56 13.32 10.88
C ASN A 271 6.85 12.62 12.06
N LYS A 272 5.51 12.64 12.14
CA LYS A 272 4.80 11.88 13.18
C LYS A 272 4.75 10.39 12.81
N PRO A 273 5.06 9.46 13.72
CA PRO A 273 4.99 8.02 13.44
C PRO A 273 3.57 7.55 13.10
N TRP A 274 3.48 6.64 12.12
CA TRP A 274 2.26 5.93 11.71
C TRP A 274 2.43 4.45 12.04
N PHE A 275 1.95 4.04 13.21
CA PHE A 275 1.92 2.63 13.61
C PHE A 275 0.77 1.94 12.90
N SER A 276 1.10 1.06 11.97
CA SER A 276 0.17 0.55 10.98
C SER A 276 -0.07 -0.96 11.09
N VAL A 277 -1.22 -1.41 10.62
CA VAL A 277 -1.54 -2.80 10.28
C VAL A 277 -1.95 -2.92 8.82
N LEU A 278 -2.04 -4.16 8.32
CA LEU A 278 -2.60 -4.48 7.02
C LEU A 278 -4.12 -4.72 7.16
N GLY A 279 -4.90 -4.15 6.25
CA GLY A 279 -6.28 -4.54 5.99
C GLY A 279 -6.38 -5.56 4.86
N ASN A 280 -7.59 -5.99 4.53
CA ASN A 280 -7.82 -7.01 3.50
C ASN A 280 -7.46 -6.48 2.11
N HIS A 281 -7.69 -5.18 1.85
CA HIS A 281 -7.28 -4.57 0.59
C HIS A 281 -5.76 -4.51 0.47
N ASP A 282 -5.03 -4.37 1.57
CA ASP A 282 -3.56 -4.33 1.56
C ASP A 282 -2.92 -5.68 1.18
N TRP A 283 -3.54 -6.79 1.58
CA TRP A 283 -3.20 -8.14 1.15
C TRP A 283 -3.58 -8.42 -0.32
N GLY A 284 -4.48 -7.61 -0.88
CA GLY A 284 -4.85 -7.61 -2.29
C GLY A 284 -6.36 -7.68 -2.56
N GLY A 285 -7.19 -7.62 -1.51
CA GLY A 285 -8.65 -7.54 -1.56
C GLY A 285 -9.32 -8.86 -1.94
N PHE A 286 -9.21 -9.28 -3.20
CA PHE A 286 -9.82 -10.52 -3.75
C PHE A 286 -8.77 -11.53 -4.24
N LYS A 287 -7.50 -11.17 -4.07
CA LYS A 287 -6.34 -11.97 -4.44
C LYS A 287 -5.24 -11.72 -3.42
N PHE A 288 -4.48 -12.74 -3.08
CA PHE A 288 -3.47 -12.65 -2.03
C PHE A 288 -2.07 -12.35 -2.57
N ASP A 289 -1.88 -12.42 -3.89
CA ASP A 289 -0.57 -12.33 -4.56
C ASP A 289 -0.09 -10.90 -4.83
N ASN A 290 -0.65 -9.90 -4.13
CA ASN A 290 -0.24 -8.50 -4.27
C ASN A 290 0.90 -8.14 -3.31
N GLY A 291 1.57 -7.01 -3.54
CA GLY A 291 2.81 -6.62 -2.84
C GLY A 291 2.64 -6.13 -1.40
N TRP A 292 1.92 -6.86 -0.54
CA TRP A 292 1.72 -6.53 0.88
C TRP A 292 3.04 -6.44 1.66
N ASP A 293 4.02 -7.27 1.29
CA ASP A 293 5.37 -7.30 1.84
C ASP A 293 6.11 -5.97 1.63
N GLN A 294 5.78 -5.24 0.57
CA GLN A 294 6.38 -3.95 0.29
C GLN A 294 5.84 -2.82 1.17
N GLN A 295 4.66 -2.96 1.75
CA GLN A 295 4.22 -2.03 2.79
C GLN A 295 5.00 -2.26 4.09
N ILE A 296 5.39 -3.50 4.37
CA ILE A 296 6.24 -3.85 5.52
C ILE A 296 7.66 -3.32 5.28
N SER A 297 8.25 -3.57 4.10
CA SER A 297 9.61 -3.11 3.77
C SER A 297 9.73 -1.58 3.79
N TYR A 298 8.65 -0.86 3.45
CA TYR A 298 8.63 0.61 3.51
C TYR A 298 8.86 1.17 4.92
N THR A 299 8.71 0.36 5.98
CA THR A 299 9.12 0.68 7.36
C THR A 299 10.59 1.12 7.45
N TRP A 300 11.47 0.54 6.65
CA TRP A 300 12.90 0.91 6.63
C TRP A 300 13.23 1.93 5.55
N ALA A 301 12.31 2.26 4.64
CA ALA A 301 12.50 3.35 3.67
C ALA A 301 11.92 4.69 4.14
N SER A 302 11.09 4.68 5.18
CA SER A 302 10.42 5.86 5.73
C SER A 302 10.89 6.18 7.14
N ASN A 303 10.96 7.48 7.46
CA ASN A 303 11.18 7.91 8.84
C ASN A 303 9.92 7.80 9.71
N ARG A 304 8.73 7.76 9.08
CA ARG A 304 7.44 7.87 9.79
C ARG A 304 6.51 6.69 9.61
N TRP A 305 6.64 5.89 8.55
CA TRP A 305 5.86 4.65 8.41
C TRP A 305 6.42 3.55 9.34
N VAL A 306 5.56 2.90 10.11
CA VAL A 306 5.93 1.81 11.03
C VAL A 306 4.97 0.64 10.84
N MET A 307 5.45 -0.42 10.21
CA MET A 307 4.77 -1.70 10.07
C MET A 307 5.81 -2.83 9.91
N PRO A 308 6.53 -3.20 10.98
CA PRO A 308 7.68 -4.11 10.88
C PRO A 308 7.32 -5.56 10.56
N ALA A 309 6.05 -5.95 10.73
CA ALA A 309 5.50 -7.27 10.46
C ALA A 309 3.96 -7.20 10.43
N PRO A 310 3.24 -8.26 10.01
CA PRO A 310 1.78 -8.29 10.07
C PRO A 310 1.21 -8.12 11.49
N TYR A 311 1.96 -8.55 12.51
CA TYR A 311 1.63 -8.30 13.91
C TYR A 311 2.90 -8.06 14.73
N TYR A 312 2.83 -7.14 15.70
CA TYR A 312 3.94 -6.72 16.54
C TYR A 312 3.41 -5.94 17.75
N LYS A 313 4.25 -5.69 18.75
CA LYS A 313 3.92 -4.76 19.85
C LYS A 313 4.82 -3.54 19.83
N THR A 314 4.37 -2.44 20.42
CA THR A 314 5.27 -1.34 20.84
C THR A 314 4.76 -0.76 22.14
N SER A 315 5.61 0.02 22.80
CA SER A 315 5.26 0.72 24.03
C SER A 315 5.48 2.22 23.82
N VAL A 316 4.59 3.03 24.37
CA VAL A 316 4.73 4.48 24.38
C VAL A 316 4.74 4.95 25.83
N VAL A 317 5.81 5.63 26.23
CA VAL A 317 6.00 6.13 27.60
C VAL A 317 5.86 7.65 27.60
N TYR A 318 4.93 8.18 28.39
CA TYR A 318 4.75 9.61 28.61
C TYR A 318 5.50 10.02 29.88
N ALA A 319 6.81 10.27 29.74
CA ALA A 319 7.75 10.35 30.84
C ALA A 319 7.39 11.43 31.89
N ASP A 320 6.87 12.58 31.44
CA ASP A 320 6.54 13.70 32.32
C ASP A 320 5.08 13.69 32.84
N GLN A 321 4.29 12.69 32.43
CA GLN A 321 2.91 12.47 32.88
C GLN A 321 2.75 11.17 33.68
N ASP A 322 3.83 10.42 33.86
CA ASP A 322 3.89 9.18 34.66
C ASP A 322 2.85 8.14 34.22
N PHE A 323 2.69 7.97 32.90
CA PHE A 323 1.92 6.86 32.36
C PHE A 323 2.50 6.28 31.06
N ASP A 324 2.16 5.03 30.78
CA ASP A 324 2.54 4.33 29.56
C ASP A 324 1.39 3.56 28.92
N VAL A 325 1.57 3.24 27.64
CA VAL A 325 0.62 2.51 26.82
C VAL A 325 1.35 1.38 26.10
N ASP A 326 0.87 0.15 26.27
CA ASP A 326 1.25 -0.97 25.42
C ASP A 326 0.25 -1.10 24.26
N TYR A 327 0.77 -1.06 23.04
CA TYR A 327 0.01 -1.31 21.82
C TYR A 327 0.29 -2.70 21.26
N PHE A 328 -0.78 -3.39 20.88
CA PHE A 328 -0.73 -4.71 20.25
C PHE A 328 -1.37 -4.64 18.86
N PHE A 329 -0.55 -4.70 17.82
CA PHE A 329 -0.98 -4.64 16.43
C PHE A 329 -1.22 -6.05 15.91
N LEU A 330 -2.41 -6.32 15.38
CA LEU A 330 -2.85 -7.64 14.93
C LEU A 330 -3.25 -7.62 13.45
N ASP A 331 -2.97 -8.73 12.78
CA ASP A 331 -3.54 -9.07 11.48
C ASP A 331 -4.80 -9.92 11.68
N SER A 332 -5.95 -9.36 11.34
CA SER A 332 -7.26 -10.00 11.43
C SER A 332 -7.79 -10.52 10.10
N ASN A 333 -6.96 -10.55 9.05
CA ASN A 333 -7.42 -10.76 7.67
C ASN A 333 -7.88 -12.20 7.36
N PHE A 334 -7.71 -13.13 8.31
CA PHE A 334 -8.39 -14.42 8.28
C PHE A 334 -9.90 -14.33 8.00
N ILE A 335 -10.56 -13.25 8.40
CA ILE A 335 -12.00 -13.03 8.17
C ILE A 335 -12.36 -13.01 6.67
N ASP A 336 -11.48 -12.47 5.81
CA ASP A 336 -11.67 -12.39 4.35
C ASP A 336 -10.84 -13.44 3.58
N ALA A 337 -10.26 -14.43 4.29
CA ALA A 337 -9.51 -15.55 3.73
C ALA A 337 -10.36 -16.83 3.70
N MET A 338 -11.45 -16.79 2.92
CA MET A 338 -12.48 -17.85 2.85
C MET A 338 -12.08 -19.00 1.91
N PRO A 339 -12.75 -20.17 1.96
CA PRO A 339 -12.54 -21.24 0.98
C PRO A 339 -12.56 -20.72 -0.47
N PRO A 340 -11.70 -21.21 -1.38
CA PRO A 340 -11.45 -20.53 -2.66
C PRO A 340 -12.65 -20.32 -3.59
N GLU A 341 -13.72 -21.11 -3.40
CA GLU A 341 -14.93 -21.04 -4.20
C GLU A 341 -15.99 -20.08 -3.62
N GLU A 342 -15.75 -19.52 -2.43
CA GLU A 342 -16.69 -18.64 -1.72
C GLU A 342 -16.40 -17.16 -1.99
N ASP A 343 -17.49 -16.38 -2.00
CA ASP A 343 -17.56 -14.93 -2.25
C ASP A 343 -16.37 -14.34 -3.02
N PRO A 344 -16.29 -14.61 -4.34
CA PRO A 344 -15.12 -14.23 -5.11
C PRO A 344 -14.96 -12.71 -5.27
N ASN A 345 -15.85 -11.87 -4.74
CA ASN A 345 -15.68 -10.42 -4.81
C ASN A 345 -15.03 -9.84 -3.54
N HIS A 346 -14.97 -10.61 -2.44
CA HIS A 346 -14.38 -10.18 -1.16
C HIS A 346 -13.39 -11.19 -0.57
N ASN A 347 -13.22 -12.35 -1.21
CA ASN A 347 -12.31 -13.39 -0.74
C ASN A 347 -10.91 -13.22 -1.32
N MET A 348 -9.92 -12.90 -0.48
CA MET A 348 -8.51 -12.82 -0.88
C MET A 348 -7.97 -14.14 -1.45
N CYS A 349 -8.52 -15.27 -1.02
CA CYS A 349 -8.16 -16.61 -1.45
C CYS A 349 -9.00 -17.12 -2.64
N SER A 350 -9.77 -16.26 -3.31
CA SER A 350 -10.68 -16.68 -4.38
C SER A 350 -9.95 -17.30 -5.58
N ARG A 351 -10.38 -18.48 -6.03
CA ARG A 351 -9.88 -19.09 -7.28
C ARG A 351 -10.24 -18.30 -8.53
N LYS A 352 -11.28 -17.47 -8.47
CA LYS A 352 -11.74 -16.67 -9.62
C LYS A 352 -10.74 -15.56 -9.97
N ASN A 353 -10.10 -14.95 -8.99
CA ASN A 353 -9.24 -13.77 -9.21
C ASN A 353 -7.75 -14.06 -9.02
N ASN A 354 -7.39 -15.13 -8.30
CA ASN A 354 -6.02 -15.59 -8.24
C ASN A 354 -5.71 -16.47 -9.46
N LYS A 355 -4.54 -16.27 -10.06
CA LYS A 355 -4.04 -17.21 -11.09
C LYS A 355 -3.80 -18.58 -10.45
N PRO A 356 -3.93 -19.69 -11.19
CA PRO A 356 -3.56 -21.01 -10.66
C PRO A 356 -2.10 -21.10 -10.16
N SER A 357 -1.22 -20.25 -10.68
CA SER A 357 0.19 -20.14 -10.31
C SER A 357 0.47 -19.07 -9.24
N ALA A 358 -0.54 -18.43 -8.65
CA ALA A 358 -0.37 -17.38 -7.66
C ALA A 358 0.33 -17.92 -6.42
N SER A 359 1.37 -17.22 -5.94
CA SER A 359 2.16 -17.64 -4.78
C SER A 359 2.87 -16.44 -4.17
N CYS A 360 2.88 -16.37 -2.85
CA CYS A 360 3.69 -15.47 -2.04
C CYS A 360 4.72 -16.21 -1.19
N ALA A 361 5.08 -17.45 -1.53
CA ALA A 361 6.07 -18.23 -0.80
C ALA A 361 7.42 -17.49 -0.63
N ALA A 362 7.81 -16.69 -1.64
CA ALA A 362 9.01 -15.87 -1.59
C ALA A 362 8.99 -14.76 -0.51
N ALA A 363 7.81 -14.42 0.01
CA ALA A 363 7.59 -13.48 1.11
C ALA A 363 7.18 -14.17 2.42
N ASP A 364 7.29 -15.51 2.51
CA ASP A 364 6.70 -16.35 3.57
C ASP A 364 5.15 -16.26 3.66
N GLY A 365 4.50 -15.80 2.59
CA GLY A 365 3.04 -15.74 2.47
C GLY A 365 2.41 -17.06 2.01
N PRO A 366 1.12 -17.05 1.64
CA PRO A 366 0.46 -18.23 1.08
C PRO A 366 1.17 -18.78 -0.15
N GLU A 367 1.40 -20.10 -0.18
CA GLU A 367 2.14 -20.75 -1.27
C GLU A 367 1.27 -21.02 -2.51
N SER A 368 -0.05 -21.09 -2.34
CA SER A 368 -1.02 -21.35 -3.39
C SER A 368 -2.43 -20.89 -2.98
N VAL A 369 -3.35 -20.83 -3.96
CA VAL A 369 -4.78 -20.55 -3.71
C VAL A 369 -5.38 -21.52 -2.70
N ASP A 370 -5.04 -22.80 -2.80
CA ASP A 370 -5.58 -23.85 -1.91
C ASP A 370 -5.02 -23.76 -0.49
N ALA A 371 -3.77 -23.31 -0.34
CA ALA A 371 -3.14 -23.11 0.97
C ALA A 371 -3.55 -21.80 1.66
N CYS A 372 -4.06 -20.82 0.90
CA CYS A 372 -4.32 -19.46 1.38
C CYS A 372 -5.21 -19.37 2.63
N PRO A 373 -6.39 -20.02 2.70
CA PRO A 373 -7.23 -19.95 3.89
C PRO A 373 -6.54 -20.52 5.14
N GLY A 374 -5.85 -21.66 4.97
CA GLY A 374 -5.13 -22.33 6.06
C GLY A 374 -3.93 -21.52 6.55
N TRP A 375 -3.26 -20.79 5.66
CA TRP A 375 -2.16 -19.89 6.01
C TRP A 375 -2.64 -18.74 6.90
N PHE A 376 -3.71 -18.02 6.51
CA PHE A 376 -4.27 -16.93 7.33
C PHE A 376 -4.87 -17.45 8.65
N ALA A 377 -5.52 -18.62 8.64
CA ALA A 377 -6.02 -19.26 9.85
C ALA A 377 -4.89 -19.59 10.84
N SER A 378 -3.75 -20.06 10.33
CA SER A 378 -2.56 -20.36 11.12
C SER A 378 -1.94 -19.09 11.70
N LEU A 379 -1.84 -18.02 10.89
CA LEU A 379 -1.36 -16.71 11.35
C LEU A 379 -2.24 -16.16 12.48
N TRP A 380 -3.56 -16.24 12.36
CA TRP A 380 -4.48 -15.83 13.41
C TRP A 380 -4.40 -16.72 14.67
N ALA A 381 -4.23 -18.03 14.49
CA ALA A 381 -4.07 -18.98 15.59
C ALA A 381 -2.78 -18.74 16.39
N GLU A 382 -1.71 -18.26 15.76
CA GLU A 382 -0.45 -17.87 16.41
C GLU A 382 -0.61 -16.55 17.21
N GLN A 383 -1.32 -15.57 16.65
CA GLN A 383 -1.48 -14.24 17.25
C GLN A 383 -2.29 -14.25 18.55
N LYS A 384 -3.37 -15.05 18.62
CA LYS A 384 -4.25 -15.11 19.81
C LYS A 384 -3.51 -15.43 21.12
N PRO A 385 -2.74 -16.53 21.23
CA PRO A 385 -1.97 -16.81 22.45
C PRO A 385 -0.84 -15.80 22.66
N TRP A 386 -0.23 -15.28 21.58
CA TRP A 386 0.79 -14.23 21.68
C TRP A 386 0.26 -12.97 22.37
N VAL A 387 -0.88 -12.43 21.91
CA VAL A 387 -1.45 -11.21 22.49
C VAL A 387 -2.03 -11.47 23.88
N THR A 388 -2.70 -12.60 24.09
CA THR A 388 -3.25 -12.97 25.42
C THR A 388 -2.14 -13.05 26.47
N LYS A 389 -1.01 -13.66 26.12
CA LYS A 389 0.16 -13.76 27.01
C LYS A 389 0.73 -12.38 27.33
N LEU A 390 0.97 -11.55 26.32
CA LEU A 390 1.62 -10.25 26.52
C LEU A 390 0.73 -9.25 27.25
N MET A 391 -0.58 -9.24 26.96
CA MET A 391 -1.55 -8.43 27.71
C MET A 391 -1.60 -8.86 29.19
N GLY A 392 -1.58 -10.17 29.49
CA GLY A 392 -1.53 -10.66 30.86
C GLY A 392 -0.22 -10.35 31.61
N GLN A 393 0.87 -10.13 30.88
CA GLN A 393 2.18 -9.77 31.43
C GLN A 393 2.37 -8.26 31.58
N SER A 394 1.71 -7.47 30.75
CA SER A 394 1.88 -6.03 30.70
C SER A 394 1.46 -5.36 32.01
N LYS A 395 2.27 -4.37 32.41
CA LYS A 395 2.05 -3.52 33.58
C LYS A 395 1.77 -2.07 33.20
N ALA A 396 1.60 -1.83 31.89
CA ALA A 396 1.33 -0.51 31.37
C ALA A 396 0.01 0.03 31.93
N ASN A 397 -0.08 1.34 32.11
CA ASN A 397 -1.32 1.97 32.56
C ASN A 397 -2.47 1.71 31.58
N TRP A 398 -2.19 1.65 30.28
CA TRP A 398 -3.16 1.36 29.23
C TRP A 398 -2.69 0.23 28.30
N GLN A 399 -3.64 -0.54 27.80
CA GLN A 399 -3.43 -1.59 26.81
C GLN A 399 -4.41 -1.36 25.65
N ILE A 400 -3.89 -1.29 24.43
CA ILE A 400 -4.71 -1.02 23.25
C ILE A 400 -4.39 -2.05 22.17
N VAL A 401 -5.42 -2.72 21.67
CA VAL A 401 -5.32 -3.61 20.50
C VAL A 401 -5.70 -2.81 19.26
N VAL A 402 -4.86 -2.91 18.23
CA VAL A 402 -5.03 -2.22 16.94
C VAL A 402 -5.15 -3.31 15.87
N THR A 403 -6.27 -3.33 15.16
CA THR A 403 -6.61 -4.37 14.17
C THR A 403 -7.56 -3.79 13.12
N HIS A 404 -7.59 -4.39 11.94
CA HIS A 404 -8.43 -3.90 10.84
C HIS A 404 -9.91 -4.27 11.00
N PHE A 405 -10.21 -5.57 11.11
CA PHE A 405 -11.60 -6.00 11.23
C PHE A 405 -12.16 -5.69 12.62
N PRO A 406 -13.40 -5.19 12.71
CA PRO A 406 -14.05 -4.96 13.99
C PRO A 406 -14.30 -6.28 14.72
N LEU A 407 -14.41 -6.19 16.04
CA LEU A 407 -14.87 -7.32 16.86
C LEU A 407 -16.27 -7.74 16.38
N GLN A 408 -16.42 -8.99 15.98
CA GLN A 408 -17.73 -9.58 15.77
C GLN A 408 -18.34 -9.84 17.15
N THR A 409 -19.29 -9.00 17.55
CA THR A 409 -20.03 -9.08 18.82
C THR A 409 -21.19 -10.06 18.74
#